data_AF-A0A8S9YJ83-F1
#
_entry.id   AF-A0A8S9YJ83-F1
#
_cell.length_a   1.000
_cell.length_b   1.000
_cell.length_c   1.000
_cell.angle_alpha   90.00
_cell.angle_beta   90.00
_cell.angle_gamma   90.00
#
_symmetry.space_group_name_H-M   'P 1'
#
loop_
_entity.id
_entity.type
_entity.pdbx_description
1 polymer ?
#
loop_
_entity_poly.entity_id
_entity_poly.type
_entity_poly.pdbx_seq_one_letter_code
_entity_poly.pdbx_strand_id
1 'polypeptide(L)'
;MTAFSYFSRCFIRRTIVFSKSTDGCLSQRLLQYSGLIAVTSPGIFSLSPIFIRVLNKLINLVKTKMTALGAQQILLPTLGDSNLWITSGE
;
A
#
# COMPACT_ATOMS: atom_id res chain seq x y z
N MET A 1 -12.98 19.61 -12.07
CA MET A 1 -12.53 18.88 -10.87
C MET A 1 -11.06 19.20 -10.64
N THR A 2 -10.71 19.88 -9.54
CA THR A 2 -9.35 20.40 -9.32
C THR A 2 -8.33 19.27 -9.16
N ALA A 3 -7.36 19.19 -10.08
CA ALA A 3 -6.29 18.19 -10.08
C ALA A 3 -5.21 18.42 -9.00
N PHE A 4 -5.29 19.55 -8.27
CA PHE A 4 -4.31 19.95 -7.27
C PHE A 4 -4.92 19.93 -5.86
N SER A 5 -4.32 19.15 -4.95
CA SER A 5 -4.71 19.13 -3.54
C SER A 5 -3.73 19.91 -2.69
N TYR A 6 -4.24 20.82 -1.87
CA TYR A 6 -3.44 21.55 -0.90
C TYR A 6 -2.99 20.65 0.26
N PHE A 7 -1.76 20.84 0.73
CA PHE A 7 -1.21 20.11 1.87
C PHE A 7 -2.04 20.32 3.15
N SER A 8 -2.61 21.52 3.33
CA SER A 8 -3.49 21.85 4.45
C SER A 8 -4.78 21.03 4.50
N ARG A 9 -5.19 20.40 3.39
CA ARG A 9 -6.40 19.57 3.30
C ARG A 9 -6.09 18.07 3.28
N CYS A 10 -4.81 17.69 3.38
CA CYS A 10 -4.38 16.30 3.38
C CYS A 10 -4.22 15.79 4.82
N PHE A 11 -4.82 14.64 5.11
CA PHE A 11 -4.60 13.97 6.38
C PHE A 11 -3.19 13.33 6.40
N ILE A 12 -2.27 13.98 7.10
CA ILE A 12 -0.89 13.50 7.32
C ILE A 12 -0.59 13.65 8.80
N ARG A 13 -0.45 12.51 9.51
CA ARG A 13 0.04 12.50 10.89
C ARG A 13 1.55 12.39 10.86
N ARG A 14 2.24 13.52 10.69
CA ARG A 14 3.70 13.54 10.71
C ARG A 14 4.20 13.42 12.15
N THR A 15 5.13 12.51 12.40
CA THR A 15 5.85 12.45 13.67
C THR A 15 7.04 13.41 13.63
N ILE A 16 7.24 14.20 14.68
CA ILE A 16 8.36 15.16 14.77
C ILE A 16 9.67 14.43 15.09
N VAL A 17 9.59 13.30 15.79
CA VAL A 17 10.75 12.51 16.21
C VAL A 17 11.03 11.40 15.20
N PHE A 18 12.21 11.43 14.59
CA PHE A 18 12.72 10.28 13.85
C PHE A 18 13.31 9.28 14.86
N SER A 19 12.72 8.10 15.01
CA SER A 19 13.30 7.05 15.85
C SER A 19 14.70 6.72 15.34
N LYS A 20 15.72 6.82 16.19
CA LYS A 20 17.12 6.50 15.87
C LYS A 20 17.43 5.00 16.03
N SER A 21 16.45 4.17 16.40
CA SER A 21 16.63 2.73 16.63
C SER A 21 17.26 2.04 15.42
N THR A 22 18.32 1.26 15.62
CA THR A 22 19.03 0.51 14.56
C THR A 22 18.27 -0.71 14.07
N ASP A 23 17.25 -1.14 14.81
CA ASP A 23 16.53 -2.37 14.52
C ASP A 23 15.38 -2.07 13.52
N GLY A 24 15.47 -2.69 12.33
CA GLY A 24 14.46 -2.60 11.26
C GLY A 24 14.93 -1.90 9.97
N CYS A 25 14.15 -2.06 8.90
CA CYS A 25 14.47 -1.48 7.59
C CYS A 25 14.35 0.05 7.59
N LEU A 26 15.31 0.72 6.92
CA LEU A 26 15.32 2.18 6.76
C LEU A 26 14.06 2.71 6.06
N SER A 27 13.58 1.98 5.04
CA SER A 27 12.38 2.34 4.27
C SER A 27 11.14 2.46 5.16
N GLN A 28 10.91 1.46 6.02
CA GLN A 28 9.79 1.44 6.95
C GLN A 28 9.84 2.63 7.91
N ARG A 29 11.02 2.94 8.47
CA ARG A 29 11.22 4.08 9.37
C ARG A 29 10.90 5.41 8.69
N LEU A 30 11.33 5.58 7.44
CA LEU A 30 11.05 6.79 6.66
C LEU A 30 9.54 6.93 6.35
N LEU A 31 8.86 5.83 6.01
CA LEU A 31 7.42 5.81 5.73
C LEU A 31 6.58 6.16 6.97
N GLN A 32 6.97 5.67 8.14
CA GLN A 32 6.34 6.03 9.41
C GLN A 32 6.62 7.49 9.77
N TYR A 33 7.89 7.92 9.66
CA TYR A 33 8.28 9.29 9.99
C TYR A 33 7.56 10.35 9.14
N SER A 34 7.45 10.10 7.84
CA SER A 34 6.76 10.98 6.89
C SER A 34 5.24 10.99 7.08
N GLY A 35 4.68 10.13 7.94
CA GLY A 35 3.24 10.01 8.15
C GLY A 35 2.49 9.36 6.98
N LEU A 36 3.21 8.60 6.14
CA LEU A 36 2.64 7.88 4.99
C LEU A 36 1.96 6.58 5.42
N ILE A 37 2.52 5.92 6.43
CA ILE A 37 2.03 4.65 6.96
C ILE A 37 1.99 4.73 8.49
N ALA A 38 0.94 4.17 9.10
CA ALA A 38 0.90 3.90 10.53
C ALA A 38 0.67 2.41 10.80
N VAL A 39 1.29 1.87 11.85
CA VAL A 39 1.14 0.46 12.24
C VAL A 39 -0.10 0.32 13.10
N THR A 40 -0.98 -0.62 12.76
CA THR A 40 -2.17 -0.95 13.56
C THR A 40 -1.99 -2.25 14.34
N SER A 41 -1.35 -3.24 13.74
CA SER A 41 -1.03 -4.56 14.30
C SER A 41 0.25 -5.09 13.62
N PRO A 42 0.98 -6.08 14.18
CA PRO A 42 2.12 -6.67 13.49
C PRO A 42 1.77 -7.13 12.08
N GLY A 43 2.46 -6.57 11.07
CA GLY A 43 2.21 -6.84 9.65
C GLY A 43 1.01 -6.12 9.03
N ILE A 44 0.24 -5.35 9.81
CA ILE A 44 -0.94 -4.61 9.32
C ILE A 44 -0.68 -3.10 9.43
N PHE A 45 -0.95 -2.41 8.32
CA PHE A 45 -0.61 -1.01 8.12
C PHE A 45 -1.81 -0.21 7.63
N SER A 46 -2.05 0.96 8.23
CA SER A 46 -2.97 1.96 7.71
C SER A 46 -2.23 2.92 6.77
N LEU A 47 -2.75 3.12 5.56
CA LEU A 47 -2.15 3.95 4.53
C LEU A 47 -2.77 5.35 4.51
N SER A 48 -1.94 6.39 4.44
CA SER A 48 -2.41 7.77 4.29
C SER A 48 -3.00 8.03 2.89
N PRO A 49 -3.97 8.95 2.73
CA PRO A 49 -4.52 9.33 1.42
C PRO A 49 -3.47 9.75 0.38
N ILE A 50 -2.35 10.35 0.80
CA ILE A 50 -1.27 10.69 -0.12
C ILE A 50 -0.51 9.45 -0.61
N PHE A 51 -0.32 8.45 0.27
CA PHE A 51 0.34 7.19 -0.07
C PHE A 51 -0.51 6.38 -1.05
N ILE A 52 -1.85 6.39 -0.88
CA ILE A 52 -2.79 5.76 -1.81
C ILE A 52 -2.60 6.28 -3.25
N ARG A 53 -2.27 7.57 -3.43
CA ARG A 53 -2.00 8.12 -4.77
C ARG A 53 -0.72 7.57 -5.40
N VAL A 54 0.32 7.36 -4.59
CA VAL A 54 1.56 6.72 -5.04
C VAL A 54 1.29 5.26 -5.41
N LEU A 55 0.51 4.56 -4.58
CA LEU A 55 0.09 3.19 -4.85
C LEU A 55 -0.70 3.09 -6.17
N ASN A 56 -1.61 4.02 -6.43
CA ASN A 56 -2.35 4.07 -7.70
C ASN A 56 -1.43 4.27 -8.92
N LYS A 57 -0.35 5.05 -8.79
CA LYS A 57 0.66 5.19 -9.86
C LYS A 57 1.38 3.86 -10.12
N LEU A 58 1.75 3.15 -9.06
CA LEU A 58 2.38 1.83 -9.16
C LEU A 58 1.43 0.82 -9.82
N ILE A 59 0.16 0.77 -9.38
CA ILE A 59 -0.87 -0.11 -9.94
C ILE A 59 -1.04 0.18 -11.44
N ASN A 60 -1.12 1.45 -11.83
CA ASN A 60 -1.23 1.83 -13.25
C ASN A 60 0.00 1.40 -14.06
N LEU A 61 1.21 1.48 -13.51
CA LEU A 61 2.42 1.00 -14.16
C LEU A 61 2.34 -0.51 -14.39
N VAL A 62 2.03 -1.29 -13.35
CA VAL A 62 1.90 -2.75 -13.47
C VAL A 62 0.81 -3.10 -14.48
N LYS A 63 -0.34 -2.43 -14.42
CA LYS A 63 -1.46 -2.64 -15.35
C LYS A 63 -1.04 -2.40 -16.79
N THR A 64 -0.39 -1.27 -17.10
CA THR A 64 0.06 -0.95 -18.46
C THR A 64 1.06 -1.97 -19.01
N LYS A 65 1.97 -2.47 -18.15
CA LYS A 65 2.92 -3.51 -18.53
C LYS A 65 2.23 -4.86 -18.79
N MET A 66 1.32 -5.27 -17.92
CA MET A 66 0.56 -6.52 -18.07
C MET A 66 -0.33 -6.49 -19.32
N THR A 67 -1.02 -5.38 -19.58
CA THR A 67 -1.84 -5.22 -20.80
C THR A 67 -1.00 -5.27 -22.07
N ALA A 68 0.23 -4.75 -22.05
CA ALA A 68 1.14 -4.80 -23.20
C ALA A 68 1.59 -6.24 -23.53
N LEU A 69 1.59 -7.13 -22.54
CA LEU A 69 1.87 -8.57 -22.71
C LEU A 69 0.62 -9.38 -23.09
N GLY A 70 -0.54 -8.74 -23.23
CA GLY A 70 -1.82 -9.41 -23.52
C GLY A 70 -2.51 -10.04 -22.31
N ALA A 71 -2.06 -9.75 -21.08
CA ALA A 71 -2.70 -10.28 -19.89
C ALA A 71 -4.01 -9.55 -19.56
N GLN A 72 -5.01 -10.30 -19.07
CA GLN A 72 -6.31 -9.78 -18.64
C GLN A 72 -6.35 -9.61 -17.12
N GLN A 73 -6.80 -8.45 -16.64
CA GLN A 73 -6.99 -8.19 -15.22
C GLN A 73 -8.30 -8.84 -14.72
N ILE A 74 -8.21 -9.64 -13.65
CA ILE A 74 -9.34 -10.27 -12.96
C ILE A 74 -9.23 -9.96 -11.46
N LEU A 75 -10.35 -9.81 -10.77
CA LEU A 75 -10.41 -9.66 -9.31
C LEU A 75 -11.06 -10.90 -8.70
N LEU A 76 -10.33 -11.58 -7.83
CA LEU A 76 -10.79 -12.75 -7.11
C LEU A 76 -11.22 -12.37 -5.69
N PRO A 77 -12.13 -13.12 -5.06
CA PRO A 77 -12.52 -12.90 -3.68
C PRO A 77 -11.34 -13.16 -2.75
N THR A 78 -11.25 -12.38 -1.67
CA THR A 78 -10.20 -12.55 -0.65
C THR A 78 -10.45 -13.74 0.25
N LEU A 79 -11.72 -14.14 0.43
CA LEU A 79 -12.12 -15.32 1.16
C LEU A 79 -12.70 -16.34 0.18
N GLY A 80 -12.09 -17.53 0.11
CA GLY A 80 -12.50 -18.63 -0.76
C GLY A 80 -12.94 -19.85 0.04
N ASP A 81 -13.61 -20.79 -0.62
CA ASP A 81 -14.00 -22.07 -0.01
C ASP A 81 -12.75 -22.92 0.30
N SER A 82 -12.73 -23.57 1.48
CA SER A 82 -11.64 -24.45 1.90
C SER A 82 -11.52 -25.68 1.01
N ASN A 83 -12.63 -26.14 0.42
CA ASN A 83 -12.64 -27.32 -0.44
C ASN A 83 -11.70 -27.18 -1.65
N LEU A 84 -11.53 -25.96 -2.18
CA LEU A 84 -10.61 -25.71 -3.31
C LEU A 84 -9.16 -26.08 -2.97
N TRP A 85 -8.71 -25.77 -1.75
CA TRP A 85 -7.36 -26.07 -1.28
C TRP A 85 -7.15 -27.56 -1.06
N ILE A 86 -8.15 -28.23 -0.45
CA ILE A 86 -8.15 -29.68 -0.23
C ILE A 86 -8.05 -30.42 -1.58
N THR A 87 -8.76 -29.93 -2.60
CA THR A 87 -8.71 -30.55 -3.94
C THR A 87 -7.38 -30.34 -4.67
N SER A 88 -6.67 -29.23 -4.43
CA SER A 88 -5.36 -28.96 -5.05
C SER A 88 -4.19 -29.69 -4.39
N GLY A 89 -4.39 -30.25 -3.19
CA GLY A 89 -3.42 -31.13 -2.54
C GLY A 89 -2.31 -30.41 -1.76
N GLU A 90 -2.68 -29.51 -0.85
CA GLU A 90 -1.89 -29.26 0.37
C GLU A 90 -2.64 -29.77 1.60
#